data_AF-B1BP95-F1
#
_entry.id   AF-B1BP95-F1
#
_cell.length_a   1.000
_cell.length_b   1.000
_cell.length_c   1.000
_cell.angle_alpha   90.00
_cell.angle_beta   90.00
_cell.angle_gamma   90.00
#
_symmetry.space_group_name_H-M   'P 1'
#
loop_
_entity.id
_entity.type
_entity.pdbx_description
1 polymer ?
#
loop_
_entity_poly.entity_id
_entity_poly.type
_entity_poly.pdbx_seq_one_letter_code
_entity_poly.pdbx_strand_id
1 'polypeptide(L)'
;MAYKKKEYKSSKSQEEKRKDIDLLVKQADEKIDKVFSSPNDLKEYLSFMAKFHNYSYRNSILIEEQFRGAVAVGSFAFWKEKGYSVNKGEKGIKILVPTKIGDRFIAEDGTMKLISKASEKEKQLIKSGELETLEGAIKFKQGYVFDVSQTNMPSSELPKIFPNKWLEGDVKNYKSFYKSLENVASKIGVKIIEPKSELGLVKGVSYTSTREVALNPRNSELQNVKTLIHELAHAKLHTVETRDNYTKAEKEFQAEMVALSVSSYFGINTEEYSLRYLSEWTKNATFKDKEKLLKEVSTTVKEYVDIMEDSLNTERELTKENELVNSLSDKNIKNESELNNFVETVGKNIDKFEKVFNIEYNSRSEIEINANEILNSDIEKMEVLKDRINKENRLGRDQSKDCRIDYGILKTFSERFNEKVKLLDKLGINHAGIEKIDKEEIVKYSEKAKFPEVGEVKIFKSESMHFKENQILTFNEANSLFEKEEAYVRDLKREYEKKGEYYPYEKVKGEVKINDNVDFEFRYDIGEGEFYNLADLLERKLSNTNHQYAIKDFLIEKGVRENDKEERGINDIVSNLNYEKEEELER
;
A
#
# COMPACT_ATOMS: atom_id res chain seq x y z
N MET A 1 53.19 27.49 25.40
CA MET A 1 51.96 28.21 24.99
C MET A 1 50.80 27.73 25.85
N ALA A 2 50.30 28.59 26.75
CA ALA A 2 49.14 28.27 27.57
C ALA A 2 47.87 28.28 26.71
N TYR A 3 47.16 27.16 26.63
CA TYR A 3 45.86 27.08 25.98
C TYR A 3 44.84 27.90 26.77
N LYS A 4 44.46 29.08 26.25
CA LYS A 4 43.30 29.84 26.75
C LYS A 4 42.04 28.99 26.56
N LYS A 5 41.49 28.51 27.67
CA LYS A 5 40.15 27.92 27.74
C LYS A 5 39.16 28.99 27.24
N LYS A 6 38.54 28.77 26.08
CA LYS A 6 37.46 29.62 25.59
C LYS A 6 36.34 29.59 26.63
N GLU A 7 36.13 30.70 27.31
CA GLU A 7 34.93 30.92 28.12
C GLU A 7 33.71 30.83 27.20
N TYR A 8 32.95 29.75 27.33
CA TYR A 8 31.64 29.63 26.72
C TYR A 8 30.73 30.68 27.36
N LYS A 9 30.30 31.67 26.57
CA LYS A 9 29.34 32.70 26.99
C LYS A 9 28.12 32.05 27.66
N SER A 10 27.85 32.55 28.85
CA SER A 10 26.68 32.35 29.71
C SER A 10 25.40 31.95 28.96
N SER A 11 24.77 30.85 29.39
CA SER A 11 23.40 30.51 29.02
C SER A 11 22.48 31.71 29.29
N LYS A 12 21.74 32.17 28.28
CA LYS A 12 20.71 33.21 28.42
C LYS A 12 19.90 33.06 29.71
N SER A 13 19.65 34.18 30.39
CA SER A 13 18.85 34.20 31.62
C SER A 13 17.40 33.76 31.34
N GLN A 14 16.67 33.36 32.37
CA GLN A 14 15.24 33.02 32.22
C GLN A 14 14.41 34.21 31.73
N GLU A 15 14.79 35.42 32.10
CA GLU A 15 14.11 36.64 31.66
C GLU A 15 14.38 36.95 30.19
N GLU A 16 15.62 36.79 29.72
CA GLU A 16 15.96 36.93 28.30
C GLU A 16 15.22 35.92 27.42
N LYS A 17 15.09 34.67 27.90
CA LYS A 17 14.31 33.64 27.20
C LYS A 17 12.82 33.99 27.11
N ARG A 18 12.24 34.62 28.14
CA ARG A 18 10.85 35.11 28.08
C ARG A 18 10.70 36.23 27.07
N LYS A 19 11.61 37.22 27.08
CA LYS A 19 11.60 38.32 26.10
C LYS A 19 11.70 37.82 24.66
N ASP A 20 12.52 36.81 24.39
CA ASP A 20 12.61 36.19 23.06
C ASP A 20 11.27 35.54 22.63
N ILE A 21 10.57 34.87 23.57
CA ILE A 21 9.26 34.25 23.30
C ILE A 21 8.21 35.33 23.04
N ASP A 22 8.15 36.37 23.87
CA ASP A 22 7.19 37.47 23.72
C ASP A 22 7.38 38.19 22.37
N LEU A 23 8.64 38.35 21.93
CA LEU A 23 8.96 38.89 20.62
C LEU A 23 8.44 38.00 19.48
N LEU A 24 8.63 36.67 19.57
CA LEU A 24 8.15 35.73 18.54
C LEU A 24 6.62 35.72 18.46
N VAL A 25 5.93 35.78 19.60
CA VAL A 25 4.47 35.88 19.63
C VAL A 25 4.03 37.18 18.97
N LYS A 26 4.63 38.31 19.35
CA LYS A 26 4.33 39.62 18.78
C LYS A 26 4.57 39.67 17.26
N GLN A 27 5.67 39.08 16.78
CA GLN A 27 5.98 39.00 15.35
C GLN A 27 4.90 38.21 14.59
N ALA A 28 4.50 37.05 15.12
CA ALA A 28 3.44 36.25 14.52
C ALA A 28 2.11 37.04 14.48
N ASP A 29 1.74 37.72 15.55
CA ASP A 29 0.49 38.47 15.65
C ASP A 29 0.48 39.69 14.71
N GLU A 30 1.57 40.45 14.63
CA GLU A 30 1.72 41.57 13.69
C GLU A 30 1.64 41.12 12.23
N LYS A 31 2.18 39.93 11.93
CA LYS A 31 2.13 39.37 10.58
C LYS A 31 0.74 38.83 10.24
N ILE A 32 0.01 38.29 11.22
CA ILE A 32 -1.39 37.89 11.06
C ILE A 32 -2.21 39.11 10.63
N ASP A 33 -2.08 40.27 11.28
CA ASP A 33 -2.85 41.44 10.85
C ASP A 33 -2.52 41.90 9.43
N LYS A 34 -1.26 41.77 9.01
CA LYS A 34 -0.84 42.09 7.65
C LYS A 34 -1.45 41.15 6.60
N VAL A 35 -1.57 39.85 6.87
CA VAL A 35 -2.13 38.92 5.85
C VAL A 35 -3.60 39.19 5.57
N PHE A 36 -4.35 39.78 6.51
CA PHE A 36 -5.72 40.23 6.26
C PHE A 36 -5.82 41.55 5.47
N SER A 37 -4.70 42.20 5.16
CA SER A 37 -4.69 43.49 4.45
C SER A 37 -4.91 43.35 2.95
N SER A 38 -4.64 42.18 2.36
CA SER A 38 -4.91 41.93 0.93
C SER A 38 -5.37 40.50 0.66
N PRO A 39 -6.24 40.29 -0.35
CA PRO A 39 -6.69 38.94 -0.73
C PRO A 39 -5.54 38.02 -1.10
N ASN A 40 -4.52 38.57 -1.74
CA ASN A 40 -3.38 37.80 -2.20
C ASN A 40 -2.48 37.37 -1.03
N ASP A 41 -2.22 38.25 -0.07
CA ASP A 41 -1.45 37.89 1.13
C ASP A 41 -2.17 36.82 1.95
N LEU A 42 -3.50 36.92 2.08
CA LEU A 42 -4.31 35.91 2.76
C LEU A 42 -4.27 34.57 2.01
N LYS A 43 -4.39 34.58 0.68
CA LYS A 43 -4.29 33.37 -0.16
C LYS A 43 -2.91 32.71 0.01
N GLU A 44 -1.83 33.47 -0.15
CA GLU A 44 -0.45 32.97 0.00
C GLU A 44 -0.25 32.32 1.36
N TYR A 45 -0.69 33.00 2.42
CA TYR A 45 -0.61 32.48 3.78
C TYR A 45 -1.42 31.19 3.99
N LEU A 46 -2.64 31.10 3.45
CA LEU A 46 -3.47 29.89 3.59
C LEU A 46 -2.87 28.69 2.85
N SER A 47 -2.34 28.92 1.64
CA SER A 47 -1.61 27.89 0.90
C SER A 47 -0.37 27.43 1.67
N PHE A 48 0.36 28.36 2.30
CA PHE A 48 1.50 28.02 3.16
C PHE A 48 1.08 27.24 4.41
N MET A 49 0.04 27.70 5.10
CA MET A 49 -0.51 27.06 6.30
C MET A 49 -0.95 25.63 6.02
N ALA A 50 -1.59 25.38 4.86
CA ALA A 50 -1.97 24.03 4.45
C ALA A 50 -0.75 23.13 4.24
N LYS A 51 0.28 23.63 3.56
CA LYS A 51 1.55 22.91 3.33
C LYS A 51 2.28 22.53 4.64
N PHE A 52 2.12 23.37 5.66
CA PHE A 52 2.69 23.19 7.00
C PHE A 52 1.60 22.87 8.04
N HIS A 53 0.54 22.13 7.68
CA HIS A 53 -0.59 21.79 8.55
C HIS A 53 -0.19 21.11 9.88
N ASN A 54 0.98 20.48 9.93
CA ASN A 54 1.55 19.89 11.15
C ASN A 54 2.13 20.91 12.15
N TYR A 55 2.27 22.17 11.75
CA TYR A 55 2.64 23.29 12.59
C TYR A 55 1.40 24.12 12.93
N SER A 56 1.42 24.80 14.08
CA SER A 56 0.37 25.77 14.42
C SER A 56 0.37 26.93 13.43
N TYR A 57 -0.78 27.57 13.21
CA TYR A 57 -0.89 28.78 12.39
C TYR A 57 0.21 29.83 12.71
N ARG A 58 0.51 30.08 13.99
CA ARG A 58 1.65 30.96 14.40
C ARG A 58 3.01 30.42 13.95
N ASN A 59 3.26 29.13 14.09
CA ASN A 59 4.54 28.57 13.63
C ASN A 59 4.64 28.57 12.11
N SER A 60 3.54 28.32 11.39
CA SER A 60 3.50 28.41 9.93
C SER A 60 3.85 29.83 9.47
N ILE A 61 3.23 30.87 10.05
CA ILE A 61 3.55 32.25 9.69
C ILE A 61 5.00 32.64 10.03
N LEU A 62 5.51 32.17 11.18
CA LEU A 62 6.90 32.40 11.57
C LEU A 62 7.90 31.74 10.63
N ILE A 63 7.59 30.55 10.12
CA ILE A 63 8.43 29.85 9.14
C ILE A 63 8.42 30.63 7.83
N GLU A 64 7.24 31.01 7.33
CA GLU A 64 7.10 31.74 6.07
C GLU A 64 7.83 33.09 6.10
N GLU A 65 7.72 33.83 7.21
CA GLU A 65 8.33 35.15 7.37
C GLU A 65 9.86 35.08 7.43
N GLN A 66 10.40 34.07 8.11
CA GLN A 66 11.86 33.90 8.24
C GLN A 66 12.48 33.19 7.04
N PHE A 67 11.72 32.34 6.33
CA PHE A 67 12.18 31.55 5.20
C PHE A 67 11.06 31.37 4.16
N ARG A 68 10.85 32.41 3.37
CA ARG A 68 9.82 32.42 2.32
C ARG A 68 10.10 31.31 1.30
N GLY A 69 9.07 30.53 0.97
CA GLY A 69 9.17 29.42 0.02
C GLY A 69 9.63 28.10 0.62
N ALA A 70 9.66 27.97 1.96
CA ALA A 70 9.97 26.71 2.62
C ALA A 70 9.16 25.53 2.04
N VAL A 71 9.82 24.38 1.90
CA VAL A 71 9.26 23.16 1.30
C VAL A 71 8.99 22.11 2.36
N ALA A 72 9.98 21.81 3.18
CA ALA A 72 9.87 20.84 4.24
C ALA A 72 10.83 21.24 5.35
N VAL A 73 10.30 21.44 6.56
CA VAL A 73 11.12 21.86 7.70
C VAL A 73 11.18 20.76 8.74
N GLY A 74 12.32 20.66 9.40
CA GLY A 74 12.57 19.71 10.48
C GLY A 74 13.57 20.26 11.48
N SER A 75 13.55 19.74 12.71
CA SER A 75 14.59 20.09 13.68
C SER A 75 15.95 19.52 13.24
N PHE A 76 17.06 20.06 13.78
CA PHE A 76 18.38 19.49 13.54
C PHE A 76 18.43 17.98 13.89
N ALA A 77 17.79 17.59 14.99
CA ALA A 77 17.72 16.20 15.42
C ALA A 77 16.93 15.33 14.43
N PHE A 78 15.81 15.84 13.91
CA PHE A 78 14.99 15.15 12.90
C PHE A 78 15.82 14.83 11.65
N TRP A 79 16.52 15.82 11.09
CA TRP A 79 17.35 15.58 9.90
C TRP A 79 18.46 14.56 10.17
N LYS A 80 19.11 14.67 11.33
CA LYS A 80 20.15 13.73 11.76
C LYS A 80 19.63 12.30 11.89
N GLU A 81 18.46 12.12 12.47
CA GLU A 81 17.80 10.81 12.59
C GLU A 81 17.49 10.20 11.22
N LYS A 82 17.11 11.03 10.24
CA LYS A 82 16.87 10.60 8.86
C LYS A 82 18.15 10.40 8.04
N GLY A 83 19.34 10.52 8.64
CA GLY A 83 20.63 10.31 7.99
C GLY A 83 21.22 11.55 7.30
N TYR A 84 20.61 12.72 7.49
CA TYR A 84 21.00 13.97 6.86
C TYR A 84 21.54 14.98 7.88
N SER A 85 22.30 15.96 7.42
CA SER A 85 22.86 17.01 8.27
C SER A 85 22.54 18.38 7.71
N VAL A 86 22.29 19.33 8.61
CA VAL A 86 22.19 20.75 8.25
C VAL A 86 23.56 21.25 7.79
N ASN A 87 23.57 21.98 6.67
CA ASN A 87 24.79 22.51 6.07
C ASN A 87 25.47 23.51 7.01
N LYS A 88 26.81 23.52 6.99
CA LYS A 88 27.58 24.37 7.89
C LYS A 88 27.34 25.85 7.57
N GLY A 89 26.88 26.61 8.56
CA GLY A 89 26.64 28.05 8.44
C GLY A 89 25.16 28.44 8.28
N GLU A 90 24.28 27.45 8.10
CA GLU A 90 22.84 27.69 8.00
C GLU A 90 22.24 28.24 9.28
N LYS A 91 21.30 29.18 9.12
CA LYS A 91 20.58 29.80 10.24
C LYS A 91 19.26 29.06 10.45
N GLY A 92 19.02 28.66 11.70
CA GLY A 92 17.76 28.01 12.07
C GLY A 92 16.59 29.00 12.09
N ILE A 93 15.46 28.54 11.58
CA ILE A 93 14.16 29.20 11.59
C ILE A 93 13.57 29.06 12.99
N LYS A 94 13.26 30.18 13.65
CA LYS A 94 12.77 30.17 15.03
C LYS A 94 11.30 29.80 15.07
N ILE A 95 10.92 28.90 15.98
CA ILE A 95 9.54 28.50 16.22
C ILE A 95 9.22 28.45 17.71
N LEU A 96 7.93 28.51 18.04
CA LEU A 96 7.40 28.31 19.40
C LEU A 96 7.20 26.81 19.65
N VAL A 97 7.97 26.25 20.59
CA VAL A 97 7.88 24.82 20.94
C VAL A 97 7.21 24.64 22.30
N PRO A 98 6.05 23.96 22.37
CA PRO A 98 5.43 23.65 23.65
C PRO A 98 6.32 22.68 24.43
N THR A 99 6.56 22.98 25.70
CA THR A 99 7.36 22.18 26.62
C THR A 99 6.52 21.94 27.86
N LYS A 100 6.17 20.66 28.10
CA LYS A 100 5.47 20.26 29.32
C LYS A 100 6.42 20.40 30.50
N ILE A 101 6.01 21.16 31.50
CA ILE A 101 6.67 21.14 32.81
C ILE A 101 6.03 20.00 33.59
N GLY A 102 6.85 19.13 34.20
CA GLY A 102 6.33 18.04 35.03
C GLY A 102 5.68 18.57 36.31
N ASP A 103 4.74 17.79 36.84
CA ASP A 103 4.04 18.07 38.09
C ASP A 103 5.03 18.24 39.25
N ARG A 104 4.68 19.11 40.19
CA ARG A 104 5.52 19.47 41.31
C ARG A 104 4.81 19.23 42.63
N PHE A 105 5.58 19.09 43.69
CA PHE A 105 5.08 19.11 45.06
C PHE A 105 5.94 20.03 45.91
N ILE A 106 5.35 20.56 46.96
CA ILE A 106 6.04 21.33 47.99
C ILE A 106 6.51 20.33 49.05
N ALA A 107 7.81 20.15 49.19
CA ALA A 107 8.40 19.28 50.22
C ALA A 107 8.24 19.91 51.62
N GLU A 108 8.39 19.10 52.68
CA GLU A 108 8.29 19.57 54.08
C GLU A 108 9.23 20.73 54.41
N ASP A 109 10.37 20.86 53.70
CA ASP A 109 11.33 21.96 53.83
C ASP A 109 10.93 23.24 53.07
N GLY A 110 9.73 23.27 52.46
CA GLY A 110 9.22 24.36 51.65
C GLY A 110 9.80 24.42 50.23
N THR A 111 10.65 23.47 49.82
CA THR A 111 11.23 23.45 48.47
C THR A 111 10.31 22.81 47.45
N MET A 112 10.27 23.40 46.25
CA MET A 112 9.51 22.88 45.11
C MET A 112 10.30 21.81 44.35
N LYS A 113 9.81 20.57 44.36
CA LYS A 113 10.44 19.44 43.66
C LYS A 113 9.52 18.86 42.59
N LEU A 114 10.10 18.23 41.57
CA LEU A 114 9.32 17.48 40.58
C LEU A 114 8.82 16.18 41.21
N ILE A 115 7.57 15.79 40.95
CA ILE A 115 7.01 14.51 41.42
C ILE A 115 7.84 13.33 40.90
N SER A 116 8.38 13.41 39.68
CA SER A 116 9.29 12.40 39.11
C SER A 116 10.60 12.23 39.88
N LYS A 117 10.93 13.15 40.80
CA LYS A 117 12.11 13.12 41.66
C LYS A 117 11.75 12.95 43.15
N ALA A 118 10.50 12.65 43.48
CA ALA A 118 10.07 12.37 44.85
C ALA A 118 10.69 11.05 45.36
N SER A 119 11.14 11.05 46.61
CA SER A 119 11.50 9.84 47.36
C SER A 119 10.27 8.96 47.63
N GLU A 120 10.45 7.69 47.99
CA GLU A 120 9.30 6.81 48.29
C GLU A 120 8.44 7.31 49.45
N LYS A 121 9.03 7.95 50.45
CA LYS A 121 8.28 8.60 51.55
C LYS A 121 7.45 9.77 51.02
N GLU A 122 8.07 10.65 50.22
CA GLU A 122 7.36 11.79 49.60
C GLU A 122 6.24 11.32 48.66
N LYS A 123 6.43 10.23 47.91
CA LYS A 123 5.36 9.65 47.07
C LYS A 123 4.16 9.15 47.88
N GLN A 124 4.39 8.53 49.04
CA GLN A 124 3.31 8.10 49.93
C GLN A 124 2.53 9.29 50.49
N LEU A 125 3.24 10.35 50.90
CA LEU A 125 2.62 11.58 51.41
C LEU A 125 1.85 12.37 50.33
N ILE A 126 2.36 12.37 49.10
CA ILE A 126 1.64 12.90 47.92
C ILE A 126 0.35 12.09 47.68
N LYS A 127 0.42 10.76 47.80
CA LYS A 127 -0.74 9.87 47.58
C LYS A 127 -1.80 9.99 48.70
N SER A 128 -1.38 10.27 49.94
CA SER A 128 -2.29 10.52 51.06
C SER A 128 -2.87 11.94 51.07
N GLY A 129 -2.37 12.84 50.21
CA GLY A 129 -2.81 14.23 50.15
C GLY A 129 -2.19 15.14 51.22
N GLU A 130 -1.14 14.68 51.90
CA GLU A 130 -0.43 15.43 52.95
C GLU A 130 0.58 16.44 52.39
N LEU A 131 1.05 16.25 51.15
CA LEU A 131 1.90 17.22 50.45
C LEU A 131 1.13 17.91 49.33
N GLU A 132 1.19 19.23 49.30
CA GLU A 132 0.55 20.04 48.25
C GLU A 132 1.23 19.78 46.89
N THR A 133 0.39 19.47 45.89
CA THR A 133 0.83 19.25 44.51
C THR A 133 0.39 20.39 43.59
N LEU A 134 1.26 20.75 42.65
CA LEU A 134 0.99 21.72 41.61
C LEU A 134 1.08 21.01 40.25
N GLU A 135 -0.01 21.07 39.49
CA GLU A 135 -0.06 20.50 38.15
C GLU A 135 0.96 21.16 37.22
N GLY A 136 1.57 20.34 36.37
CA GLY A 136 2.47 20.76 35.34
C GLY A 136 1.79 21.68 34.33
N ALA A 137 2.40 22.83 34.04
CA ALA A 137 1.94 23.74 32.99
C ALA A 137 2.69 23.50 31.67
N ILE A 138 2.03 23.80 30.54
CA ILE A 138 2.71 23.91 29.25
C ILE A 138 3.35 25.30 29.17
N LYS A 139 4.66 25.36 28.98
CA LYS A 139 5.36 26.61 28.64
C LYS A 139 5.98 26.50 27.26
N PHE A 140 6.02 27.62 26.55
CA PHE A 140 6.71 27.68 25.27
C PHE A 140 8.19 27.98 25.48
N LYS A 141 9.02 27.45 24.59
CA LYS A 141 10.42 27.85 24.43
C LYS A 141 10.68 28.14 22.97
N GLN A 142 11.69 28.96 22.70
CA GLN A 142 12.21 29.12 21.35
C GLN A 142 12.91 27.82 20.90
N GLY A 143 12.42 27.23 19.81
CA GLY A 143 13.07 26.14 19.09
C GLY A 143 13.58 26.60 17.73
N TYR A 144 14.27 25.68 17.04
CA TYR A 144 14.81 25.91 15.70
C TYR A 144 14.47 24.74 14.77
N VAL A 145 14.00 25.08 13.58
CA VAL A 145 13.84 24.16 12.44
C VAL A 145 14.66 24.65 11.26
N PHE A 146 14.89 23.77 10.30
CA PHE A 146 15.66 24.01 9.09
C PHE A 146 14.89 23.46 7.92
N ASP A 147 14.79 24.24 6.84
CA ASP A 147 14.23 23.76 5.59
C ASP A 147 15.15 22.73 4.94
N VAL A 148 14.59 21.82 4.15
CA VAL A 148 15.33 20.80 3.40
C VAL A 148 16.47 21.39 2.58
N SER A 149 16.28 22.57 1.98
CA SER A 149 17.32 23.27 1.20
C SER A 149 18.54 23.68 2.04
N GLN A 150 18.40 23.73 3.37
CA GLN A 150 19.46 24.00 4.32
C GLN A 150 20.19 22.73 4.77
N THR A 151 19.90 21.58 4.16
CA THR A 151 20.50 20.28 4.50
C THR A 151 21.26 19.70 3.31
N ASN A 152 22.01 18.62 3.55
CA ASN A 152 22.67 17.86 2.50
C ASN A 152 21.75 16.81 1.84
N MET A 153 20.44 16.89 2.08
CA MET A 153 19.48 15.92 1.55
C MET A 153 19.16 16.19 0.07
N PRO A 154 19.27 15.18 -0.82
CA PRO A 154 18.88 15.34 -2.21
C PRO A 154 17.35 15.41 -2.36
N SER A 155 16.85 16.29 -3.24
CA SER A 155 15.41 16.49 -3.47
C SER A 155 14.67 15.22 -3.87
N SER A 156 15.34 14.29 -4.56
CA SER A 156 14.79 12.99 -4.95
C SER A 156 14.43 12.07 -3.78
N GLU A 157 14.98 12.31 -2.59
CA GLU A 157 14.71 11.52 -1.38
C GLU A 157 13.67 12.16 -0.45
N LEU A 158 13.27 13.39 -0.74
CA LEU A 158 12.25 14.10 0.02
C LEU A 158 10.91 13.34 0.08
N PRO A 159 10.44 12.65 -1.00
CA PRO A 159 9.26 11.79 -0.94
C PRO A 159 9.41 10.55 -0.05
N LYS A 160 10.61 10.13 0.35
CA LYS A 160 10.75 9.00 1.30
C LYS A 160 10.53 9.44 2.74
N ILE A 161 10.82 10.71 3.04
CA ILE A 161 10.78 11.28 4.39
C ILE A 161 9.44 11.98 4.64
N PHE A 162 8.88 12.58 3.60
CA PHE A 162 7.56 13.19 3.59
C PHE A 162 6.73 12.58 2.45
N PRO A 163 6.37 11.29 2.53
CA PRO A 163 5.71 10.56 1.44
C PRO A 163 4.39 11.18 0.99
N ASN A 164 3.64 11.77 1.93
CA ASN A 164 2.29 12.22 1.68
C ASN A 164 2.21 13.64 1.08
N LYS A 165 3.31 14.42 1.16
CA LYS A 165 3.38 15.81 0.69
C LYS A 165 3.36 15.98 -0.84
N TRP A 166 3.33 14.88 -1.60
CA TRP A 166 3.47 14.86 -3.06
C TRP A 166 2.26 14.23 -3.76
N LEU A 167 1.16 14.06 -3.04
CA LEU A 167 -0.11 13.66 -3.64
C LEU A 167 -0.68 14.87 -4.39
N GLU A 168 -0.34 14.98 -5.67
CA GLU A 168 -1.04 15.90 -6.57
C GLU A 168 -2.43 15.30 -6.86
N GLY A 169 -3.46 15.85 -6.22
CA GLY A 169 -4.85 15.57 -6.54
C GLY A 169 -5.24 16.34 -7.80
N ASP A 170 -4.89 15.83 -8.98
CA ASP A 170 -5.60 16.25 -10.18
C ASP A 170 -7.00 15.61 -10.18
N VAL A 171 -7.98 16.28 -10.81
CA VAL A 171 -9.37 15.79 -10.85
C VAL A 171 -9.48 14.48 -11.67
N LYS A 172 -8.42 14.01 -12.35
CA LYS A 172 -8.49 12.74 -13.08
C LYS A 172 -8.68 11.55 -12.13
N ASN A 173 -8.29 11.69 -10.86
CA ASN A 173 -8.58 10.72 -9.79
C ASN A 173 -9.77 11.16 -8.92
N TYR A 174 -10.80 11.80 -9.51
CA TYR A 174 -11.98 12.31 -8.79
C TYR A 174 -12.64 11.27 -7.87
N LYS A 175 -12.76 10.01 -8.30
CA LYS A 175 -13.38 8.95 -7.49
C LYS A 175 -12.64 8.71 -6.17
N SER A 176 -11.33 8.52 -6.25
CA SER A 176 -10.43 8.34 -5.10
C SER A 176 -10.46 9.55 -4.17
N PHE A 177 -10.45 10.75 -4.77
CA PHE A 177 -10.51 11.99 -4.04
C PHE A 177 -11.85 12.18 -3.32
N TYR A 178 -12.97 11.93 -4.01
CA TYR A 178 -14.29 11.99 -3.43
C TYR A 178 -14.45 10.96 -2.31
N LYS A 179 -13.92 9.75 -2.49
CA LYS A 179 -13.90 8.72 -1.45
C LYS A 179 -13.15 9.18 -0.19
N SER A 180 -12.02 9.86 -0.37
CA SER A 180 -11.29 10.45 0.76
C SER A 180 -12.11 11.50 1.52
N LEU A 181 -12.98 12.26 0.84
CA LEU A 181 -13.91 13.20 1.48
C LEU A 181 -15.08 12.49 2.19
N GLU A 182 -15.57 11.37 1.66
CA GLU A 182 -16.51 10.50 2.39
C GLU A 182 -15.89 10.01 3.71
N ASN A 183 -14.59 9.66 3.68
CA ASN A 183 -13.85 9.24 4.86
C ASN A 183 -13.69 10.38 5.87
N VAL A 184 -13.46 11.62 5.40
CA VAL A 184 -13.52 12.82 6.26
C VAL A 184 -14.89 12.91 6.93
N ALA A 185 -15.98 12.88 6.14
CA ALA A 185 -17.34 12.97 6.65
C ALA A 185 -17.61 11.91 7.73
N SER A 186 -17.25 10.65 7.47
CA SER A 186 -17.38 9.54 8.41
C SER A 186 -16.63 9.81 9.73
N LYS A 187 -15.34 10.16 9.67
CA LYS A 187 -14.50 10.40 10.86
C LYS A 187 -14.96 11.59 11.70
N ILE A 188 -15.53 12.63 11.08
CA ILE A 188 -16.10 13.77 11.82
C ILE A 188 -17.55 13.53 12.27
N GLY A 189 -18.13 12.35 11.98
CA GLY A 189 -19.49 11.98 12.35
C GLY A 189 -20.58 12.73 11.58
N VAL A 190 -20.32 13.02 10.30
CA VAL A 190 -21.22 13.71 9.37
C VAL A 190 -21.65 12.76 8.26
N LYS A 191 -22.93 12.79 7.90
CA LYS A 191 -23.50 11.97 6.81
C LYS A 191 -23.63 12.78 5.53
N ILE A 192 -23.14 12.23 4.42
CA ILE A 192 -23.41 12.76 3.09
C ILE A 192 -24.74 12.14 2.63
N ILE A 193 -25.73 12.96 2.31
CA ILE A 193 -27.07 12.53 1.92
C ILE A 193 -27.48 13.16 0.59
N GLU A 194 -28.53 12.62 -0.02
CA GLU A 194 -29.25 13.35 -1.07
C GLU A 194 -29.91 14.61 -0.49
N PRO A 195 -29.99 15.71 -1.27
CA PRO A 195 -30.59 16.94 -0.78
C PRO A 195 -32.07 16.72 -0.43
N LYS A 196 -32.47 17.20 0.76
CA LYS A 196 -33.85 17.05 1.27
C LYS A 196 -34.90 17.78 0.43
N SER A 197 -34.44 18.69 -0.43
CA SER A 197 -35.23 19.46 -1.39
C SER A 197 -34.35 19.89 -2.56
N GLU A 198 -34.95 20.18 -3.71
CA GLU A 198 -34.24 20.77 -4.87
C GLU A 198 -33.44 22.02 -4.45
N LEU A 199 -32.15 22.06 -4.83
CA LEU A 199 -31.21 23.12 -4.44
C LEU A 199 -31.10 24.24 -5.49
N GLY A 200 -31.64 24.04 -6.69
CA GLY A 200 -31.61 25.03 -7.77
C GLY A 200 -30.17 25.36 -8.18
N LEU A 201 -29.74 26.61 -7.96
CA LEU A 201 -28.37 27.07 -8.25
C LEU A 201 -27.39 26.91 -7.07
N VAL A 202 -27.90 26.64 -5.86
CA VAL A 202 -27.09 26.43 -4.67
C VAL A 202 -26.26 25.17 -4.86
N LYS A 203 -24.96 25.23 -4.60
CA LYS A 203 -24.02 24.14 -4.91
C LYS A 203 -24.03 23.03 -3.87
N GLY A 204 -24.34 23.35 -2.62
CA GLY A 204 -24.41 22.40 -1.51
C GLY A 204 -25.08 23.04 -0.30
N VAL A 205 -25.37 22.22 0.70
CA VAL A 205 -25.96 22.67 1.96
C VAL A 205 -25.53 21.77 3.12
N SER A 206 -25.21 22.41 4.23
CA SER A 206 -24.95 21.76 5.52
C SER A 206 -26.15 21.88 6.45
N TYR A 207 -26.74 20.74 6.81
CA TYR A 207 -27.80 20.62 7.81
C TYR A 207 -27.17 20.40 9.19
N THR A 208 -26.64 21.48 9.78
CA THR A 208 -25.84 21.40 11.02
C THR A 208 -26.59 20.82 12.22
N SER A 209 -27.93 20.91 12.23
CA SER A 209 -28.77 20.32 13.27
C SER A 209 -28.82 18.79 13.24
N THR A 210 -28.63 18.18 12.08
CA THR A 210 -28.66 16.72 11.90
C THR A 210 -27.30 16.14 11.55
N ARG A 211 -26.24 16.97 11.48
CA ARG A 211 -24.89 16.59 11.02
C ARG A 211 -24.93 15.89 9.67
N GLU A 212 -25.66 16.50 8.74
CA GLU A 212 -25.80 16.00 7.38
C GLU A 212 -25.33 17.08 6.40
N VAL A 213 -24.77 16.66 5.26
CA VAL A 213 -24.41 17.54 4.14
C VAL A 213 -24.99 16.98 2.86
N ALA A 214 -25.39 17.85 1.95
CA ALA A 214 -25.87 17.48 0.63
C ALA A 214 -25.25 18.36 -0.45
N LEU A 215 -24.95 17.76 -1.60
CA LEU A 215 -24.46 18.45 -2.79
C LEU A 215 -25.56 18.57 -3.84
N ASN A 216 -25.44 19.58 -4.70
CA ASN A 216 -26.32 19.70 -5.85
C ASN A 216 -25.96 18.63 -6.90
N PRO A 217 -26.91 17.80 -7.34
CA PRO A 217 -26.67 16.77 -8.36
C PRO A 217 -26.17 17.32 -9.71
N ARG A 218 -26.34 18.63 -9.97
CA ARG A 218 -25.90 19.31 -11.21
C ARG A 218 -24.48 19.87 -11.14
N ASN A 219 -23.74 19.65 -10.06
CA ASN A 219 -22.36 20.09 -9.93
C ASN A 219 -21.43 19.31 -10.85
N SER A 220 -20.37 19.97 -11.33
CA SER A 220 -19.21 19.26 -11.88
C SER A 220 -18.42 18.58 -10.77
N GLU A 221 -17.54 17.65 -11.14
CA GLU A 221 -16.64 16.94 -10.22
C GLU A 221 -15.78 17.90 -9.37
N LEU A 222 -15.14 18.87 -10.02
CA LEU A 222 -14.35 19.90 -9.33
C LEU A 222 -15.21 20.73 -8.37
N GLN A 223 -16.45 21.04 -8.76
CA GLN A 223 -17.39 21.77 -7.92
C GLN A 223 -17.80 20.94 -6.70
N ASN A 224 -18.04 19.63 -6.88
CA ASN A 224 -18.37 18.72 -5.79
C ASN A 224 -17.26 18.65 -4.76
N VAL A 225 -16.00 18.53 -5.18
CA VAL A 225 -14.86 18.50 -4.25
C VAL A 225 -14.82 19.76 -3.39
N LYS A 226 -14.82 20.93 -4.03
CA LYS A 226 -14.74 22.21 -3.31
C LYS A 226 -15.93 22.36 -2.36
N THR A 227 -17.14 22.17 -2.88
CA THR A 227 -18.36 22.39 -2.11
C THR A 227 -18.46 21.40 -0.96
N LEU A 228 -18.09 20.14 -1.15
CA LEU A 228 -18.12 19.16 -0.08
C LEU A 228 -17.18 19.54 1.07
N ILE A 229 -15.94 19.97 0.77
CA ILE A 229 -15.03 20.44 1.82
C ILE A 229 -15.62 21.63 2.58
N HIS A 230 -16.25 22.57 1.86
CA HIS A 230 -16.92 23.73 2.44
C HIS A 230 -18.09 23.33 3.36
N GLU A 231 -18.99 22.46 2.89
CA GLU A 231 -20.13 22.01 3.70
C GLU A 231 -19.70 21.16 4.91
N LEU A 232 -18.67 20.32 4.75
CA LEU A 232 -18.08 19.56 5.86
C LEU A 232 -17.47 20.50 6.89
N ALA A 233 -16.78 21.57 6.47
CA ALA A 233 -16.26 22.58 7.38
C ALA A 233 -17.38 23.26 8.17
N HIS A 234 -18.51 23.57 7.53
CA HIS A 234 -19.71 24.03 8.24
C HIS A 234 -20.23 23.00 9.26
N ALA A 235 -20.35 21.74 8.84
CA ALA A 235 -20.87 20.68 9.70
C ALA A 235 -19.96 20.42 10.91
N LYS A 236 -18.65 20.61 10.76
CA LYS A 236 -17.65 20.48 11.84
C LYS A 236 -17.64 21.66 12.78
N LEU A 237 -17.53 22.88 12.25
CA LEU A 237 -17.26 24.09 13.05
C LEU A 237 -18.52 24.73 13.61
N HIS A 238 -19.66 24.59 12.93
CA HIS A 238 -20.89 25.35 13.17
C HIS A 238 -22.05 24.45 13.58
N THR A 239 -21.81 23.59 14.58
CA THR A 239 -22.81 22.71 15.15
C THR A 239 -23.91 23.51 15.86
N VAL A 240 -24.95 22.83 16.33
CA VAL A 240 -26.05 23.46 17.10
C VAL A 240 -25.50 24.22 18.30
N GLU A 241 -24.42 23.72 18.92
CA GLU A 241 -23.82 24.29 20.12
C GLU A 241 -22.88 25.46 19.83
N THR A 242 -22.24 25.50 18.66
CA THR A 242 -21.19 26.49 18.36
C THR A 242 -21.62 27.59 17.40
N ARG A 243 -22.62 27.36 16.54
CA ARG A 243 -23.00 28.25 15.44
C ARG A 243 -23.39 29.68 15.85
N ASP A 244 -23.84 29.86 17.09
CA ASP A 244 -24.30 31.15 17.62
C ASP A 244 -23.14 31.97 18.22
N ASN A 245 -21.95 31.38 18.34
CA ASN A 245 -20.72 32.08 18.74
C ASN A 245 -20.09 32.90 17.61
N TYR A 246 -20.61 32.77 16.37
CA TYR A 246 -20.04 33.35 15.16
C TYR A 246 -21.11 34.08 14.36
N THR A 247 -20.73 35.24 13.82
CA THR A 247 -21.52 35.93 12.80
C THR A 247 -21.61 35.10 11.52
N LYS A 248 -22.62 35.35 10.68
CA LYS A 248 -22.70 34.69 9.37
C LYS A 248 -21.41 34.86 8.56
N ALA A 249 -20.84 36.07 8.57
CA ALA A 249 -19.57 36.38 7.93
C ALA A 249 -18.41 35.50 8.41
N GLU A 250 -18.25 35.34 9.72
CA GLU A 250 -17.19 34.50 10.30
C GLU A 250 -17.38 33.02 9.93
N LYS A 251 -18.62 32.53 9.88
CA LYS A 251 -18.92 31.14 9.52
C LYS A 251 -18.52 30.83 8.09
N GLU A 252 -18.96 31.66 7.15
CA GLU A 252 -18.62 31.55 5.72
C GLU A 252 -17.12 31.71 5.48
N PHE A 253 -16.48 32.66 6.20
CA PHE A 253 -15.04 32.85 6.16
C PHE A 253 -14.32 31.55 6.52
N GLN A 254 -14.62 30.94 7.67
CA GLN A 254 -13.95 29.72 8.10
C GLN A 254 -14.15 28.56 7.12
N ALA A 255 -15.39 28.34 6.66
CA ALA A 255 -15.69 27.27 5.72
C ALA A 255 -14.95 27.46 4.37
N GLU A 256 -14.95 28.67 3.83
CA GLU A 256 -14.25 28.97 2.58
C GLU A 256 -12.73 28.88 2.74
N MET A 257 -12.17 29.30 3.88
CA MET A 257 -10.72 29.20 4.12
C MET A 257 -10.27 27.74 4.27
N VAL A 258 -11.09 26.88 4.91
CA VAL A 258 -10.82 25.43 4.97
C VAL A 258 -10.87 24.84 3.56
N ALA A 259 -11.92 25.13 2.79
CA ALA A 259 -12.07 24.66 1.41
C ALA A 259 -10.89 25.07 0.53
N LEU A 260 -10.48 26.34 0.60
CA LEU A 260 -9.32 26.86 -0.14
C LEU A 260 -8.02 26.18 0.27
N SER A 261 -7.78 26.03 1.58
CA SER A 261 -6.53 25.49 2.11
C SER A 261 -6.37 24.00 1.77
N VAL A 262 -7.41 23.20 2.00
CA VAL A 262 -7.40 21.75 1.66
C VAL A 262 -7.27 21.57 0.15
N SER A 263 -8.02 22.34 -0.65
CA SER A 263 -7.90 22.26 -2.12
C SER A 263 -6.49 22.62 -2.60
N SER A 264 -5.91 23.69 -2.04
CA SER A 264 -4.54 24.13 -2.35
C SER A 264 -3.51 23.06 -1.97
N TYR A 265 -3.69 22.37 -0.84
CA TYR A 265 -2.80 21.32 -0.39
C TYR A 265 -2.67 20.20 -1.43
N PHE A 266 -3.80 19.77 -1.98
CA PHE A 266 -3.85 18.71 -2.99
C PHE A 266 -3.64 19.21 -4.42
N GLY A 267 -3.24 20.48 -4.62
CA GLY A 267 -2.97 21.03 -5.95
C GLY A 267 -4.21 21.26 -6.82
N ILE A 268 -5.41 21.29 -6.22
CA ILE A 268 -6.66 21.56 -6.93
C ILE A 268 -6.73 23.06 -7.23
N ASN A 269 -6.76 23.43 -8.51
CA ASN A 269 -6.84 24.83 -8.92
C ASN A 269 -8.19 25.45 -8.54
N THR A 270 -8.18 26.33 -7.54
CA THR A 270 -9.33 27.12 -7.10
C THR A 270 -9.16 28.63 -7.33
N GLU A 271 -8.21 29.04 -8.18
CA GLU A 271 -7.73 30.42 -8.28
C GLU A 271 -8.78 31.43 -8.73
N GLU A 272 -9.60 31.09 -9.72
CA GLU A 272 -10.59 32.00 -10.31
C GLU A 272 -11.73 32.33 -9.32
N TYR A 273 -12.05 31.40 -8.42
CA TYR A 273 -13.15 31.55 -7.47
C TYR A 273 -12.70 32.20 -6.15
N SER A 274 -11.52 31.84 -5.65
CA SER A 274 -11.06 32.21 -4.30
C SER A 274 -10.76 33.70 -4.13
N LEU A 275 -10.22 34.37 -5.16
CA LEU A 275 -9.86 35.79 -5.07
C LEU A 275 -11.08 36.72 -4.88
N ARG A 276 -12.25 36.38 -5.45
CA ARG A 276 -13.46 37.21 -5.31
C ARG A 276 -13.96 37.22 -3.87
N TYR A 277 -14.09 36.05 -3.25
CA TYR A 277 -14.54 35.92 -1.86
C TYR A 277 -13.53 36.52 -0.88
N LEU A 278 -12.22 36.28 -1.09
CA LEU A 278 -11.18 36.88 -0.26
C LEU A 278 -11.22 38.42 -0.28
N SER A 279 -11.55 39.02 -1.43
CA SER A 279 -11.64 40.48 -1.60
C SER A 279 -12.75 41.15 -0.79
N GLU A 280 -13.84 40.44 -0.50
CA GLU A 280 -14.93 40.94 0.36
C GLU A 280 -14.48 40.99 1.83
N TRP A 281 -13.69 39.99 2.25
CA TRP A 281 -13.24 39.86 3.63
C TRP A 281 -12.07 40.78 3.98
N THR A 282 -11.11 41.00 3.08
CA THR A 282 -9.94 41.86 3.38
C THR A 282 -10.23 43.36 3.28
N LYS A 283 -11.32 43.77 2.61
CA LYS A 283 -11.67 45.19 2.44
C LYS A 283 -12.62 45.71 3.51
N ASN A 284 -13.55 44.88 4.02
CA ASN A 284 -14.68 45.35 4.82
C ASN A 284 -14.97 44.54 6.11
N ALA A 285 -14.25 43.44 6.39
CA ALA A 285 -14.59 42.59 7.53
C ALA A 285 -13.89 43.00 8.83
N THR A 286 -14.67 43.48 9.79
CA THR A 286 -14.26 43.62 11.20
C THR A 286 -14.46 42.29 11.92
N PHE A 287 -13.53 41.36 11.74
CA PHE A 287 -13.50 40.14 12.56
C PHE A 287 -13.09 40.47 13.99
N LYS A 288 -13.88 40.01 14.97
CA LYS A 288 -13.65 40.32 16.38
C LYS A 288 -12.37 39.66 16.91
N ASP A 289 -12.12 38.43 16.47
CA ASP A 289 -10.99 37.61 16.91
C ASP A 289 -10.41 36.80 15.75
N LYS A 290 -9.58 37.46 14.93
CA LYS A 290 -8.91 36.85 13.77
C LYS A 290 -8.04 35.66 14.16
N GLU A 291 -7.42 35.72 15.34
CA GLU A 291 -6.55 34.66 15.85
C GLU A 291 -7.33 33.38 16.08
N LYS A 292 -8.47 33.48 16.77
CA LYS A 292 -9.38 32.35 17.00
C LYS A 292 -9.85 31.74 15.69
N LEU A 293 -10.29 32.55 14.73
CA LEU A 293 -10.77 32.07 13.44
C LEU A 293 -9.69 31.30 12.68
N LEU A 294 -8.47 31.85 12.60
CA LEU A 294 -7.34 31.18 11.93
C LEU A 294 -6.90 29.90 12.64
N LYS A 295 -6.94 29.88 13.98
CA LYS A 295 -6.62 28.68 14.75
C LYS A 295 -7.60 27.54 14.44
N GLU A 296 -8.89 27.85 14.39
CA GLU A 296 -9.94 26.88 14.07
C GLU A 296 -9.82 26.38 12.62
N VAL A 297 -9.60 27.28 11.65
CA VAL A 297 -9.31 26.91 10.26
C VAL A 297 -8.08 26.00 10.18
N SER A 298 -6.96 26.40 10.79
CA SER A 298 -5.72 25.62 10.79
C SER A 298 -5.91 24.21 11.38
N THR A 299 -6.69 24.10 12.45
CA THR A 299 -6.96 22.82 13.11
C THR A 299 -7.82 21.91 12.22
N THR A 300 -8.87 22.46 11.60
CA THR A 300 -9.74 21.71 10.68
C THR A 300 -9.00 21.29 9.41
N VAL A 301 -8.18 22.19 8.84
CA VAL A 301 -7.35 21.87 7.66
C VAL A 301 -6.40 20.72 7.96
N LYS A 302 -5.74 20.75 9.13
CA LYS A 302 -4.88 19.64 9.56
C LYS A 302 -5.65 18.33 9.62
N GLU A 303 -6.78 18.31 10.34
CA GLU A 303 -7.60 17.10 10.50
C GLU A 303 -8.04 16.54 9.14
N TYR A 304 -8.48 17.39 8.21
CA TYR A 304 -8.95 16.95 6.90
C TYR A 304 -7.81 16.44 6.03
N VAL A 305 -6.68 17.17 5.99
CA VAL A 305 -5.50 16.75 5.24
C VAL A 305 -4.98 15.41 5.75
N ASP A 306 -4.82 15.24 7.07
CA ASP A 306 -4.34 13.99 7.67
C ASP A 306 -5.25 12.80 7.25
N ILE A 307 -6.57 12.96 7.35
CA ILE A 307 -7.54 11.91 6.96
C ILE A 307 -7.47 11.59 5.47
N MET A 308 -7.41 12.62 4.62
CA MET A 308 -7.40 12.45 3.17
C MET A 308 -6.09 11.85 2.68
N GLU A 309 -4.95 12.25 3.24
CA GLU A 309 -3.65 11.65 2.94
C GLU A 309 -3.64 10.15 3.25
N ASP A 310 -4.11 9.75 4.43
CA ASP A 310 -4.18 8.34 4.83
C ASP A 310 -5.04 7.54 3.83
N SER A 311 -6.20 8.08 3.45
CA SER A 311 -7.11 7.44 2.50
C SER A 311 -6.49 7.31 1.11
N LEU A 312 -5.93 8.39 0.57
CA LEU A 312 -5.37 8.41 -0.80
C LEU A 312 -4.10 7.56 -0.91
N ASN A 313 -3.29 7.50 0.14
CA ASN A 313 -2.13 6.61 0.17
C ASN A 313 -2.53 5.14 0.16
N THR A 314 -3.53 4.78 0.96
CA THR A 314 -4.05 3.41 1.02
C THR A 314 -4.51 2.97 -0.37
N GLU A 315 -5.28 3.81 -1.06
CA GLU A 315 -5.78 3.51 -2.40
C GLU A 315 -4.66 3.43 -3.45
N ARG A 316 -3.64 4.30 -3.35
CA ARG A 316 -2.49 4.28 -4.26
C ARG A 316 -1.64 3.01 -4.09
N GLU A 317 -1.43 2.56 -2.87
CA GLU A 317 -0.70 1.31 -2.62
C GLU A 317 -1.49 0.09 -3.11
N LEU A 318 -2.82 0.08 -2.92
CA LEU A 318 -3.70 -0.93 -3.54
C LEU A 318 -3.66 -0.90 -5.07
N THR A 319 -3.61 0.29 -5.67
CA THR A 319 -3.54 0.46 -7.13
C THR A 319 -2.20 -0.01 -7.69
N LYS A 320 -1.08 0.34 -7.04
CA LYS A 320 0.24 -0.18 -7.39
C LYS A 320 0.32 -1.69 -7.24
N GLU A 321 -0.35 -2.28 -6.25
CA GLU A 321 -0.44 -3.72 -6.09
C GLU A 321 -1.24 -4.34 -7.24
N ASN A 322 -2.38 -3.76 -7.63
CA ASN A 322 -3.16 -4.23 -8.78
C ASN A 322 -2.40 -4.08 -10.10
N GLU A 323 -1.70 -2.96 -10.32
CA GLU A 323 -0.83 -2.76 -11.49
C GLU A 323 0.38 -3.69 -11.48
N LEU A 324 0.95 -3.98 -10.31
CA LEU A 324 2.02 -4.95 -10.14
C LEU A 324 1.49 -6.36 -10.42
N VAL A 325 0.36 -6.76 -9.86
CA VAL A 325 -0.29 -8.06 -10.13
C VAL A 325 -0.62 -8.21 -11.62
N ASN A 326 -1.15 -7.16 -12.26
CA ASN A 326 -1.49 -7.17 -13.68
C ASN A 326 -0.25 -7.13 -14.61
N SER A 327 0.81 -6.40 -14.26
CA SER A 327 2.06 -6.40 -15.03
C SER A 327 2.92 -7.65 -14.78
N LEU A 328 2.69 -8.35 -13.69
CA LEU A 328 3.35 -9.61 -13.33
C LEU A 328 2.66 -10.85 -13.91
N SER A 329 1.39 -10.78 -14.32
CA SER A 329 0.72 -11.82 -15.12
C SER A 329 1.25 -11.92 -16.56
N ASP A 330 2.00 -10.93 -17.03
CA ASP A 330 2.60 -10.90 -18.38
C ASP A 330 4.03 -11.49 -18.44
N LYS A 331 4.57 -12.05 -17.35
CA LYS A 331 5.93 -12.62 -17.31
C LYS A 331 5.96 -14.10 -17.70
N ASN A 332 6.85 -14.43 -18.65
CA ASN A 332 7.21 -15.80 -19.05
C ASN A 332 7.99 -16.54 -17.94
N ILE A 333 7.32 -17.01 -16.88
CA ILE A 333 7.91 -17.86 -15.83
C ILE A 333 8.15 -19.27 -16.38
N LYS A 334 9.34 -19.84 -16.23
CA LYS A 334 9.72 -21.12 -16.87
C LYS A 334 9.91 -22.31 -15.92
N ASN A 335 10.15 -22.09 -14.62
CA ASN A 335 10.45 -23.15 -13.65
C ASN A 335 10.01 -22.83 -12.20
N GLU A 336 10.09 -23.82 -11.30
CA GLU A 336 9.68 -23.72 -9.90
C GLU A 336 10.55 -22.78 -9.06
N SER A 337 11.84 -22.62 -9.40
CA SER A 337 12.73 -21.64 -8.75
C SER A 337 12.32 -20.20 -9.06
N GLU A 338 11.99 -19.90 -10.31
CA GLU A 338 11.45 -18.61 -10.74
C GLU A 338 10.07 -18.35 -10.14
N LEU A 339 9.22 -19.37 -10.04
CA LEU A 339 7.94 -19.30 -9.34
C LEU A 339 8.13 -18.99 -7.85
N ASN A 340 9.06 -19.67 -7.17
CA ASN A 340 9.35 -19.44 -5.75
C ASN A 340 9.94 -18.06 -5.51
N ASN A 341 10.88 -17.59 -6.35
CA ASN A 341 11.42 -16.22 -6.28
C ASN A 341 10.35 -15.16 -6.56
N PHE A 342 9.44 -15.46 -7.50
CA PHE A 342 8.30 -14.62 -7.84
C PHE A 342 7.33 -14.50 -6.65
N VAL A 343 6.94 -15.64 -6.08
CA VAL A 343 6.09 -15.74 -4.89
C VAL A 343 6.73 -15.05 -3.68
N GLU A 344 8.04 -15.20 -3.48
CA GLU A 344 8.78 -14.54 -2.40
C GLU A 344 8.88 -13.02 -2.61
N THR A 345 9.01 -12.55 -3.86
CA THR A 345 9.04 -11.12 -4.19
C THR A 345 7.69 -10.45 -3.99
N VAL A 346 6.60 -11.11 -4.40
CA VAL A 346 5.23 -10.70 -4.05
C VAL A 346 5.05 -10.72 -2.53
N GLY A 347 5.57 -11.76 -1.88
CA GLY A 347 5.54 -11.94 -0.43
C GLY A 347 6.18 -10.80 0.36
N LYS A 348 7.41 -10.41 0.01
CA LYS A 348 8.19 -9.33 0.66
C LYS A 348 7.60 -7.93 0.47
N ASN A 349 6.93 -7.68 -0.66
CA ASN A 349 6.26 -6.41 -0.89
C ASN A 349 4.96 -6.29 -0.08
N ILE A 350 4.33 -7.42 0.26
CA ILE A 350 3.21 -7.50 1.20
C ILE A 350 3.68 -7.37 2.66
N ASP A 351 4.86 -7.86 3.05
CA ASP A 351 5.39 -7.66 4.42
C ASP A 351 5.70 -6.18 4.73
N LYS A 352 5.92 -5.34 3.70
CA LYS A 352 5.97 -3.88 3.87
C LYS A 352 4.65 -3.30 4.39
N PHE A 353 3.52 -3.96 4.13
CA PHE A 353 2.22 -3.60 4.72
C PHE A 353 2.15 -3.93 6.21
N GLU A 354 2.82 -4.97 6.72
CA GLU A 354 2.85 -5.25 8.17
C GLU A 354 3.37 -4.06 9.01
N LYS A 355 4.24 -3.22 8.41
CA LYS A 355 4.69 -1.96 9.04
C LYS A 355 3.68 -0.81 8.95
N VAL A 356 2.74 -0.86 8.01
CA VAL A 356 1.64 0.12 7.86
C VAL A 356 0.57 -0.10 8.93
N PHE A 357 0.47 -1.30 9.52
CA PHE A 357 -0.47 -1.60 10.61
C PHE A 357 -0.12 -0.98 11.97
N ASN A 358 0.91 -0.12 12.04
CA ASN A 358 1.24 0.66 13.24
C ASN A 358 0.54 2.04 13.25
N ILE A 359 -0.65 2.14 12.66
CA ILE A 359 -1.52 3.32 12.74
C ILE A 359 -2.36 3.18 14.03
N GLU A 360 -2.31 4.18 14.92
CA GLU A 360 -3.11 4.21 16.15
C GLU A 360 -4.61 4.31 15.80
N TYR A 361 -5.35 3.21 16.00
CA TYR A 361 -6.80 3.12 15.75
C TYR A 361 -7.60 3.66 16.95
N ASN A 362 -8.63 4.48 16.68
CA ASN A 362 -9.42 5.16 17.71
C ASN A 362 -10.60 4.32 18.26
N SER A 363 -11.00 3.23 17.59
CA SER A 363 -12.07 2.35 18.09
C SER A 363 -11.98 0.92 17.55
N ARG A 364 -12.45 -0.06 18.35
CA ARG A 364 -12.48 -1.49 17.98
C ARG A 364 -13.38 -1.77 16.75
N SER A 365 -14.43 -0.99 16.57
CA SER A 365 -15.34 -1.09 15.42
C SER A 365 -14.71 -0.67 14.09
N GLU A 366 -13.82 0.32 14.09
CA GLU A 366 -13.08 0.71 12.88
C GLU A 366 -12.04 -0.34 12.49
N ILE A 367 -11.43 -1.02 13.48
CA ILE A 367 -10.53 -2.15 13.25
C ILE A 367 -11.31 -3.31 12.61
N GLU A 368 -12.52 -3.59 13.08
CA GLU A 368 -13.39 -4.65 12.55
C GLU A 368 -13.84 -4.37 11.11
N ILE A 369 -14.26 -3.15 10.79
CA ILE A 369 -14.71 -2.78 9.43
C ILE A 369 -13.55 -2.91 8.43
N ASN A 370 -12.38 -2.33 8.74
CA ASN A 370 -11.24 -2.39 7.84
C ASN A 370 -10.68 -3.82 7.68
N ALA A 371 -10.69 -4.62 8.74
CA ALA A 371 -10.29 -6.03 8.66
C ALA A 371 -11.23 -6.81 7.73
N ASN A 372 -12.54 -6.56 7.80
CA ASN A 372 -13.51 -7.18 6.91
C ASN A 372 -13.34 -6.73 5.45
N GLU A 373 -13.09 -5.44 5.19
CA GLU A 373 -12.84 -4.94 3.83
C GLU A 373 -11.58 -5.59 3.21
N ILE A 374 -10.51 -5.76 3.98
CA ILE A 374 -9.29 -6.43 3.52
C ILE A 374 -9.54 -7.91 3.24
N LEU A 375 -10.21 -8.62 4.15
CA LEU A 375 -10.53 -10.04 3.95
C LEU A 375 -11.47 -10.23 2.76
N ASN A 376 -12.45 -9.33 2.57
CA ASN A 376 -13.33 -9.35 1.40
C ASN A 376 -12.55 -9.07 0.11
N SER A 377 -11.60 -8.15 0.12
CA SER A 377 -10.72 -7.92 -1.03
C SER A 377 -9.87 -9.15 -1.36
N ASP A 378 -9.33 -9.83 -0.35
CA ASP A 378 -8.60 -11.08 -0.54
C ASP A 378 -9.52 -12.17 -1.14
N ILE A 379 -10.77 -12.27 -0.68
CA ILE A 379 -11.79 -13.18 -1.23
C ILE A 379 -12.08 -12.85 -2.69
N GLU A 380 -12.35 -11.59 -3.03
CA GLU A 380 -12.59 -11.16 -4.41
C GLU A 380 -11.42 -11.50 -5.34
N LYS A 381 -10.18 -11.23 -4.91
CA LYS A 381 -8.97 -11.60 -5.67
C LYS A 381 -8.89 -13.12 -5.88
N MET A 382 -9.20 -13.92 -4.86
CA MET A 382 -9.23 -15.38 -4.96
C MET A 382 -10.37 -15.88 -5.87
N GLU A 383 -11.54 -15.24 -5.86
CA GLU A 383 -12.65 -15.58 -6.76
C GLU A 383 -12.29 -15.32 -8.22
N VAL A 384 -11.62 -14.22 -8.53
CA VAL A 384 -11.12 -13.94 -9.90
C VAL A 384 -10.18 -15.04 -10.39
N LEU A 385 -9.27 -15.51 -9.53
CA LEU A 385 -8.38 -16.63 -9.86
C LEU A 385 -9.15 -17.93 -10.06
N LYS A 386 -10.11 -18.24 -9.17
CA LYS A 386 -10.99 -19.41 -9.27
C LYS A 386 -11.79 -19.39 -10.57
N ASP A 387 -12.29 -18.24 -10.98
CA ASP A 387 -13.02 -18.08 -12.24
C ASP A 387 -12.16 -18.29 -13.48
N ARG A 388 -10.92 -17.79 -13.45
CA ARG A 388 -9.94 -18.05 -14.51
C ARG A 388 -9.63 -19.55 -14.63
N ILE A 389 -9.38 -20.22 -13.51
CA ILE A 389 -9.20 -21.67 -13.46
C ILE A 389 -10.45 -22.40 -13.98
N ASN A 390 -11.64 -22.01 -13.53
CA ASN A 390 -12.90 -22.62 -13.97
C ASN A 390 -13.11 -22.49 -15.48
N LYS A 391 -12.72 -21.35 -16.06
CA LYS A 391 -12.76 -21.13 -17.51
C LYS A 391 -11.83 -22.09 -18.24
N GLU A 392 -10.60 -22.26 -17.78
CA GLU A 392 -9.65 -23.20 -18.37
C GLU A 392 -10.05 -24.67 -18.15
N ASN A 393 -10.67 -24.99 -17.02
CA ASN A 393 -11.24 -26.31 -16.75
C ASN A 393 -12.31 -26.68 -17.78
N ARG A 394 -13.20 -25.75 -18.14
CA ARG A 394 -14.22 -25.95 -19.18
C ARG A 394 -13.60 -26.21 -20.56
N LEU A 395 -12.38 -25.76 -20.78
CA LEU A 395 -11.61 -25.95 -22.02
C LEU A 395 -10.71 -27.20 -21.97
N GLY A 396 -10.72 -27.97 -20.88
CA GLY A 396 -9.87 -29.15 -20.70
C GLY A 396 -8.38 -28.82 -20.52
N ARG A 397 -8.10 -27.60 -20.06
CA ARG A 397 -6.76 -27.00 -19.86
C ARG A 397 -6.51 -26.66 -18.38
N ASP A 398 -7.16 -27.39 -17.48
CA ASP A 398 -7.06 -27.27 -16.02
C ASP A 398 -5.63 -27.43 -15.48
N GLN A 399 -4.78 -28.15 -16.21
CA GLN A 399 -3.37 -28.34 -15.88
C GLN A 399 -2.42 -27.55 -16.79
N SER A 400 -2.94 -26.58 -17.53
CA SER A 400 -2.11 -25.66 -18.31
C SER A 400 -1.13 -24.91 -17.42
N LYS A 401 -0.04 -24.44 -18.01
CA LYS A 401 0.96 -23.65 -17.32
C LYS A 401 0.35 -22.46 -16.57
N ASP A 402 -0.57 -21.73 -17.21
CA ASP A 402 -1.27 -20.60 -16.61
C ASP A 402 -2.12 -21.02 -15.40
N CYS A 403 -2.85 -22.14 -15.51
CA CYS A 403 -3.63 -22.67 -14.37
C CYS A 403 -2.75 -23.11 -13.20
N ARG A 404 -1.59 -23.73 -13.45
CA ARG A 404 -0.68 -24.14 -12.36
C ARG A 404 -0.12 -22.93 -11.62
N ILE A 405 0.19 -21.86 -12.35
CA ILE A 405 0.56 -20.57 -11.74
C ILE A 405 -0.60 -20.07 -10.87
N ASP A 406 -1.83 -20.09 -11.37
CA ASP A 406 -3.02 -19.66 -10.62
C ASP A 406 -3.24 -20.48 -9.36
N TYR A 407 -3.04 -21.79 -9.42
CA TYR A 407 -3.10 -22.67 -8.26
C TYR A 407 -2.01 -22.34 -7.23
N GLY A 408 -0.79 -22.01 -7.67
CA GLY A 408 0.29 -21.58 -6.78
C GLY A 408 -0.03 -20.25 -6.07
N ILE A 409 -0.62 -19.31 -6.81
CA ILE A 409 -1.09 -18.02 -6.25
C ILE A 409 -2.22 -18.27 -5.26
N LEU A 410 -3.23 -19.08 -5.62
CA LEU A 410 -4.35 -19.43 -4.75
C LEU A 410 -3.89 -20.08 -3.45
N LYS A 411 -2.96 -21.03 -3.52
CA LYS A 411 -2.36 -21.65 -2.32
C LYS A 411 -1.79 -20.59 -1.39
N THR A 412 -0.92 -19.73 -1.92
CA THR A 412 -0.21 -18.71 -1.13
C THR A 412 -1.19 -17.71 -0.52
N PHE A 413 -2.16 -17.24 -1.31
CA PHE A 413 -3.20 -16.32 -0.85
C PHE A 413 -4.05 -16.96 0.24
N SER A 414 -4.40 -18.23 0.07
CA SER A 414 -5.21 -18.97 1.04
C SER A 414 -4.50 -19.19 2.37
N GLU A 415 -3.20 -19.52 2.35
CA GLU A 415 -2.37 -19.67 3.55
C GLU A 415 -2.29 -18.35 4.33
N ARG A 416 -2.03 -17.24 3.63
CA ARG A 416 -1.95 -15.89 4.23
C ARG A 416 -3.29 -15.40 4.75
N PHE A 417 -4.36 -15.65 4.01
CA PHE A 417 -5.71 -15.34 4.44
C PHE A 417 -6.02 -16.06 5.77
N ASN A 418 -5.69 -17.35 5.87
CA ASN A 418 -5.85 -18.12 7.10
C ASN A 418 -5.00 -17.57 8.26
N GLU A 419 -3.80 -17.07 8.00
CA GLU A 419 -2.96 -16.39 9.00
C GLU A 419 -3.59 -15.08 9.49
N LYS A 420 -4.14 -14.27 8.58
CA LYS A 420 -4.88 -13.04 8.91
C LYS A 420 -6.09 -13.35 9.79
N VAL A 421 -6.95 -14.29 9.37
CA VAL A 421 -8.12 -14.70 10.18
C VAL A 421 -7.69 -15.22 11.56
N LYS A 422 -6.62 -16.02 11.63
CA LYS A 422 -6.07 -16.51 12.91
C LYS A 422 -5.54 -15.39 13.80
N LEU A 423 -5.00 -14.31 13.23
CA LEU A 423 -4.57 -13.13 13.98
C LEU A 423 -5.77 -12.37 14.53
N LEU A 424 -6.82 -12.16 13.72
CA LEU A 424 -8.06 -11.51 14.16
C LEU A 424 -8.74 -12.29 15.29
N ASP A 425 -8.79 -13.62 15.18
CA ASP A 425 -9.30 -14.51 16.24
C ASP A 425 -8.54 -14.29 17.56
N LYS A 426 -7.20 -14.22 17.51
CA LYS A 426 -6.35 -13.97 18.70
C LYS A 426 -6.57 -12.59 19.31
N LEU A 427 -6.89 -11.59 18.48
CA LEU A 427 -7.15 -10.23 18.89
C LEU A 427 -8.62 -10.01 19.32
N GLY A 428 -9.48 -11.02 19.13
CA GLY A 428 -10.91 -10.95 19.44
C GLY A 428 -11.67 -9.95 18.55
N ILE A 429 -11.19 -9.71 17.34
CA ILE A 429 -11.79 -8.79 16.37
C ILE A 429 -12.89 -9.55 15.63
N ASN A 430 -14.12 -9.03 15.62
CA ASN A 430 -15.22 -9.64 14.90
C ASN A 430 -15.03 -9.53 13.38
N HIS A 431 -15.07 -10.67 12.69
CA HIS A 431 -14.88 -10.78 11.24
C HIS A 431 -16.12 -11.35 10.50
N ALA A 432 -17.32 -11.01 10.98
CA ALA A 432 -18.60 -11.12 10.27
C ALA A 432 -18.83 -12.38 9.40
N GLY A 433 -18.48 -13.57 9.91
CA GLY A 433 -18.74 -14.85 9.24
C GLY A 433 -17.71 -15.24 8.17
N ILE A 434 -16.56 -14.60 8.13
CA ILE A 434 -15.45 -14.97 7.25
C ILE A 434 -14.73 -16.19 7.85
N GLU A 435 -14.90 -17.34 7.20
CA GLU A 435 -14.28 -18.59 7.63
C GLU A 435 -12.89 -18.78 7.02
N LYS A 436 -12.04 -19.54 7.71
CA LYS A 436 -10.76 -19.99 7.17
C LYS A 436 -11.00 -20.88 5.94
N ILE A 437 -10.11 -20.75 4.97
CA ILE A 437 -10.05 -21.65 3.82
C ILE A 437 -9.63 -23.04 4.30
N ASP A 438 -10.32 -24.06 3.82
CA ASP A 438 -10.08 -25.44 4.20
C ASP A 438 -8.64 -25.85 3.87
N LYS A 439 -7.97 -26.51 4.83
CA LYS A 439 -6.63 -27.06 4.64
C LYS A 439 -6.61 -28.07 3.49
N GLU A 440 -7.67 -28.85 3.31
CA GLU A 440 -7.76 -29.79 2.19
C GLU A 440 -7.82 -29.08 0.84
N GLU A 441 -8.46 -27.91 0.77
CA GLU A 441 -8.50 -27.07 -0.43
C GLU A 441 -7.11 -26.51 -0.75
N ILE A 442 -6.37 -26.04 0.26
CA ILE A 442 -5.00 -25.55 0.12
C ILE A 442 -4.05 -26.66 -0.37
N VAL A 443 -4.19 -27.88 0.16
CA VAL A 443 -3.41 -29.04 -0.28
C VAL A 443 -3.68 -29.33 -1.76
N LYS A 444 -4.95 -29.32 -2.19
CA LYS A 444 -5.32 -29.50 -3.60
C LYS A 444 -4.68 -28.44 -4.50
N TYR A 445 -4.69 -27.17 -4.09
CA TYR A 445 -3.99 -26.11 -4.82
C TYR A 445 -2.49 -26.36 -4.91
N SER A 446 -1.88 -26.79 -3.80
CA SER A 446 -0.46 -27.09 -3.77
C SER A 446 -0.07 -28.26 -4.68
N GLU A 447 -0.89 -29.30 -4.80
CA GLU A 447 -0.62 -30.44 -5.68
C GLU A 447 -0.76 -30.04 -7.15
N LYS A 448 -1.79 -29.27 -7.49
CA LYS A 448 -2.01 -28.79 -8.85
C LYS A 448 -0.95 -27.78 -9.31
N ALA A 449 -0.42 -26.97 -8.42
CA ALA A 449 0.60 -25.97 -8.72
C ALA A 449 1.96 -26.54 -9.14
N LYS A 450 2.28 -27.79 -8.79
CA LYS A 450 3.62 -28.37 -9.02
C LYS A 450 3.95 -28.51 -10.51
N PHE A 451 5.19 -28.21 -10.88
CA PHE A 451 5.75 -28.49 -12.19
C PHE A 451 6.69 -29.69 -12.12
N PRO A 452 6.76 -30.54 -13.15
CA PRO A 452 7.80 -31.57 -13.23
C PRO A 452 9.18 -30.93 -13.46
N GLU A 453 10.21 -31.45 -12.80
CA GLU A 453 11.62 -31.13 -13.06
C GLU A 453 12.14 -31.89 -14.28
N VAL A 454 13.31 -31.50 -14.80
CA VAL A 454 13.94 -32.17 -15.94
C VAL A 454 14.13 -33.66 -15.66
N GLY A 455 13.53 -34.51 -16.50
CA GLY A 455 13.53 -35.96 -16.30
C GLY A 455 12.35 -36.48 -15.51
N GLU A 456 11.37 -35.65 -15.18
CA GLU A 456 10.14 -36.06 -14.51
C GLU A 456 8.92 -36.02 -15.43
N VAL A 457 7.89 -36.76 -14.99
CA VAL A 457 6.61 -36.93 -15.66
C VAL A 457 5.51 -36.58 -14.67
N LYS A 458 4.70 -35.57 -15.00
CA LYS A 458 3.49 -35.23 -14.24
C LYS A 458 2.27 -35.83 -14.91
N ILE A 459 1.48 -36.59 -14.17
CA ILE A 459 0.18 -37.10 -14.64
C ILE A 459 -0.90 -36.07 -14.31
N PHE A 460 -1.63 -35.64 -15.33
CA PHE A 460 -2.73 -34.69 -15.20
C PHE A 460 -4.05 -35.37 -14.94
N LYS A 461 -4.28 -36.51 -15.60
CA LYS A 461 -5.52 -37.27 -15.50
C LYS A 461 -5.27 -38.71 -15.95
N SER A 462 -5.94 -39.66 -15.31
CA SER A 462 -5.86 -41.08 -15.66
C SER A 462 -7.21 -41.77 -15.48
N GLU A 463 -7.56 -42.65 -16.41
CA GLU A 463 -8.62 -43.65 -16.27
C GLU A 463 -8.09 -44.98 -15.68
N SER A 464 -6.77 -45.20 -15.75
CA SER A 464 -6.11 -46.33 -15.10
C SER A 464 -6.01 -46.11 -13.59
N MET A 465 -6.33 -47.16 -12.82
CA MET A 465 -6.22 -47.17 -11.36
C MET A 465 -4.78 -47.09 -10.85
N HIS A 466 -3.79 -47.32 -11.72
CA HIS A 466 -2.38 -47.36 -11.38
C HIS A 466 -1.68 -46.00 -11.54
N PHE A 467 -2.34 -45.02 -12.16
CA PHE A 467 -1.87 -43.63 -12.16
C PHE A 467 -2.79 -42.72 -11.36
N LYS A 468 -2.22 -41.98 -10.39
CA LYS A 468 -2.95 -40.97 -9.61
C LYS A 468 -2.89 -39.61 -10.28
N GLU A 469 -3.96 -38.84 -10.13
CA GLU A 469 -4.00 -37.45 -10.59
C GLU A 469 -2.97 -36.59 -9.85
N ASN A 470 -2.29 -35.69 -10.56
CA ASN A 470 -1.21 -34.80 -10.07
C ASN A 470 0.05 -35.51 -9.54
N GLN A 471 0.18 -36.83 -9.72
CA GLN A 471 1.41 -37.52 -9.33
C GLN A 471 2.57 -37.12 -10.25
N ILE A 472 3.76 -37.03 -9.65
CA ILE A 472 5.02 -36.80 -10.37
C ILE A 472 5.89 -38.03 -10.16
N LEU A 473 6.45 -38.54 -11.26
CA LEU A 473 7.31 -39.71 -11.32
C LEU A 473 8.59 -39.34 -12.04
N THR A 474 9.70 -40.01 -11.74
CA THR A 474 10.85 -39.93 -12.65
C THR A 474 10.48 -40.58 -13.99
N PHE A 475 11.13 -40.16 -15.07
CA PHE A 475 10.88 -40.69 -16.40
C PHE A 475 11.00 -42.22 -16.46
N ASN A 476 12.00 -42.79 -15.80
CA ASN A 476 12.21 -44.24 -15.80
C ASN A 476 11.13 -45.00 -15.03
N GLU A 477 10.68 -44.46 -13.89
CA GLU A 477 9.55 -45.01 -13.14
C GLU A 477 8.26 -44.95 -13.96
N ALA A 478 7.97 -43.79 -14.56
CA ALA A 478 6.81 -43.62 -15.43
C ALA A 478 6.87 -44.58 -16.61
N ASN A 479 8.02 -44.68 -17.30
CA ASN A 479 8.21 -45.55 -18.45
C ASN A 479 7.97 -47.03 -18.10
N SER A 480 8.55 -47.51 -17.00
CA SER A 480 8.34 -48.89 -16.52
C SER A 480 6.90 -49.13 -16.08
N LEU A 481 6.23 -48.11 -15.53
CA LEU A 481 4.83 -48.22 -15.13
C LEU A 481 3.92 -48.32 -16.36
N PHE A 482 4.10 -47.47 -17.37
CA PHE A 482 3.38 -47.57 -18.64
C PHE A 482 3.57 -48.94 -19.31
N GLU A 483 4.79 -49.50 -19.27
CA GLU A 483 5.07 -50.84 -19.79
C GLU A 483 4.30 -51.94 -19.08
N LYS A 484 4.26 -51.90 -17.75
CA LYS A 484 3.51 -52.88 -16.94
C LYS A 484 2.01 -52.76 -17.17
N GLU A 485 1.50 -51.54 -17.23
CA GLU A 485 0.08 -51.26 -17.45
C GLU A 485 -0.37 -51.69 -18.84
N GLU A 486 0.44 -51.45 -19.87
CA GLU A 486 0.20 -51.96 -21.23
C GLU A 486 0.07 -53.49 -21.26
N ALA A 487 0.99 -54.19 -20.60
CA ALA A 487 0.94 -55.65 -20.51
C ALA A 487 -0.33 -56.12 -19.79
N TYR A 488 -0.65 -55.48 -18.66
CA TYR A 488 -1.83 -55.80 -17.86
C TYR A 488 -3.14 -55.61 -18.61
N VAL A 489 -3.36 -54.43 -19.22
CA VAL A 489 -4.59 -54.12 -19.98
C VAL A 489 -4.71 -55.03 -21.20
N ARG A 490 -3.61 -55.42 -21.83
CA ARG A 490 -3.61 -56.36 -22.96
C ARG A 490 -4.04 -57.76 -22.56
N ASP A 491 -3.58 -58.24 -21.41
CA ASP A 491 -4.01 -59.53 -20.88
C ASP A 491 -5.48 -59.50 -20.45
N LEU A 492 -5.95 -58.41 -19.83
CA LEU A 492 -7.37 -58.19 -19.57
C LEU A 492 -8.20 -58.23 -20.86
N LYS A 493 -7.79 -57.51 -21.92
CA LYS A 493 -8.48 -57.52 -23.22
C LYS A 493 -8.63 -58.94 -23.76
N ARG A 494 -7.57 -59.74 -23.72
CA ARG A 494 -7.60 -61.16 -24.14
C ARG A 494 -8.56 -62.01 -23.30
N GLU A 495 -8.68 -61.74 -22.00
CA GLU A 495 -9.63 -62.45 -21.13
C GLU A 495 -11.09 -62.10 -21.44
N TYR A 496 -11.37 -60.82 -21.70
CA TYR A 496 -12.70 -60.35 -22.08
C TYR A 496 -13.10 -60.86 -23.47
N GLU A 497 -12.17 -60.87 -24.43
CA GLU A 497 -12.39 -61.44 -25.77
C GLU A 497 -12.76 -62.92 -25.72
N LYS A 498 -12.12 -63.72 -24.85
CA LYS A 498 -12.46 -65.14 -24.63
C LYS A 498 -13.89 -65.33 -24.09
N LYS A 499 -14.44 -64.32 -23.42
CA LYS A 499 -15.82 -64.30 -22.92
C LYS A 499 -16.81 -63.68 -23.91
N GLY A 500 -16.34 -63.22 -25.08
CA GLY A 500 -17.16 -62.51 -26.07
C GLY A 500 -17.49 -61.07 -25.67
N GLU A 501 -16.74 -60.48 -24.73
CA GLU A 501 -16.93 -59.13 -24.20
C GLU A 501 -15.81 -58.19 -24.68
N TYR A 502 -16.04 -56.87 -24.60
CA TYR A 502 -15.09 -55.83 -24.98
C TYR A 502 -14.55 -55.11 -23.74
N TYR A 503 -13.24 -54.94 -23.65
CA TYR A 503 -12.58 -54.10 -22.65
C TYR A 503 -12.01 -52.84 -23.33
N PRO A 504 -12.42 -51.62 -22.90
CA PRO A 504 -11.95 -50.36 -23.50
C PRO A 504 -10.47 -50.09 -23.22
N TYR A 505 -9.87 -49.16 -23.98
CA TYR A 505 -8.56 -48.61 -23.65
C TYR A 505 -8.70 -47.59 -22.51
N GLU A 506 -7.63 -47.44 -21.72
CA GLU A 506 -7.60 -46.54 -20.57
C GLU A 506 -6.76 -45.30 -20.88
N LYS A 507 -7.36 -44.11 -20.77
CA LYS A 507 -6.71 -42.86 -21.18
C LYS A 507 -5.87 -42.26 -20.05
N VAL A 508 -4.64 -41.88 -20.36
CA VAL A 508 -3.75 -41.13 -19.47
C VAL A 508 -3.27 -39.86 -20.16
N LYS A 509 -3.38 -38.72 -19.48
CA LYS A 509 -2.85 -37.43 -19.94
C LYS A 509 -1.76 -36.97 -18.98
N GLY A 510 -0.64 -36.50 -19.49
CA GLY A 510 0.45 -35.99 -18.68
C GLY A 510 1.41 -35.11 -19.45
N GLU A 511 2.53 -34.79 -18.82
CA GLU A 511 3.63 -34.02 -19.40
C GLU A 511 4.96 -34.56 -18.92
N VAL A 512 5.93 -34.58 -19.85
CA VAL A 512 7.32 -34.91 -19.57
C VAL A 512 8.17 -33.66 -19.74
N LYS A 513 8.98 -33.32 -18.73
CA LYS A 513 9.96 -32.22 -18.83
C LYS A 513 11.27 -32.78 -19.37
N ILE A 514 11.55 -32.51 -20.64
CA ILE A 514 12.71 -33.05 -21.36
C ILE A 514 13.97 -32.25 -21.03
N ASN A 515 13.87 -30.93 -21.04
CA ASN A 515 14.89 -30.00 -20.56
C ASN A 515 14.23 -28.66 -20.17
N ASP A 516 15.02 -27.67 -19.75
CA ASP A 516 14.49 -26.38 -19.29
C ASP A 516 13.57 -25.67 -20.29
N ASN A 517 13.76 -25.90 -21.60
CA ASN A 517 13.05 -25.24 -22.68
C ASN A 517 12.04 -26.14 -23.42
N VAL A 518 11.98 -27.43 -23.10
CA VAL A 518 11.16 -28.40 -23.83
C VAL A 518 10.30 -29.20 -22.85
N ASP A 519 9.01 -28.93 -22.92
CA ASP A 519 7.95 -29.62 -22.18
C ASP A 519 7.12 -30.40 -23.20
N PHE A 520 6.85 -31.67 -22.93
CA PHE A 520 6.09 -32.52 -23.84
C PHE A 520 4.80 -32.99 -23.18
N GLU A 521 3.69 -32.32 -23.50
CA GLU A 521 2.35 -32.79 -23.13
C GLU A 521 1.94 -33.99 -24.01
N PHE A 522 1.37 -35.01 -23.38
CA PHE A 522 0.97 -36.24 -24.03
C PHE A 522 -0.42 -36.72 -23.65
N ARG A 523 -0.99 -37.53 -24.55
CA ARG A 523 -2.12 -38.43 -24.30
C ARG A 523 -1.65 -39.82 -24.66
N TYR A 524 -1.93 -40.77 -23.79
CA TYR A 524 -1.54 -42.17 -23.91
C TYR A 524 -2.79 -43.02 -23.72
N ASP A 525 -3.13 -43.84 -24.71
CA ASP A 525 -4.29 -44.71 -24.69
C ASP A 525 -3.84 -46.16 -24.41
N ILE A 526 -3.88 -46.56 -23.14
CA ILE A 526 -3.31 -47.82 -22.67
C ILE A 526 -4.11 -49.01 -23.23
N GLY A 527 -3.39 -49.96 -23.81
CA GLY A 527 -3.91 -51.17 -24.41
C GLY A 527 -4.40 -50.99 -25.84
N GLU A 528 -4.27 -49.81 -26.45
CA GLU A 528 -4.51 -49.62 -27.89
C GLU A 528 -3.50 -50.41 -28.73
N GLY A 529 -2.28 -50.59 -28.21
CA GLY A 529 -1.20 -51.30 -28.89
C GLY A 529 -0.40 -50.45 -29.87
N GLU A 530 -0.61 -49.12 -29.86
CA GLU A 530 0.22 -48.17 -30.62
C GLU A 530 1.62 -48.01 -30.00
N PHE A 531 1.70 -48.02 -28.67
CA PHE A 531 2.93 -47.87 -27.89
C PHE A 531 3.01 -48.92 -26.80
N TYR A 532 4.23 -49.35 -26.43
CA TYR A 532 4.43 -50.30 -25.33
C TYR A 532 4.91 -49.63 -24.06
N ASN A 533 5.39 -48.39 -24.14
CA ASN A 533 5.87 -47.60 -23.02
C ASN A 533 5.92 -46.11 -23.40
N LEU A 534 6.26 -45.25 -22.45
CA LEU A 534 6.31 -43.80 -22.65
C LEU A 534 7.43 -43.37 -23.62
N ALA A 535 8.56 -44.08 -23.64
CA ALA A 535 9.66 -43.81 -24.57
C ALA A 535 9.23 -44.03 -26.03
N ASP A 536 8.49 -45.09 -26.33
CA ASP A 536 7.96 -45.36 -27.67
C ASP A 536 7.05 -44.20 -28.16
N LEU A 537 6.23 -43.65 -27.27
CA LEU A 537 5.38 -42.49 -27.57
C LEU A 537 6.22 -41.24 -27.89
N LEU A 538 7.26 -40.96 -27.09
CA LEU A 538 8.19 -39.85 -27.33
C LEU A 538 8.93 -40.02 -28.66
N GLU A 539 9.33 -41.26 -28.99
CA GLU A 539 10.03 -41.55 -30.24
C GLU A 539 9.16 -41.35 -31.47
N ARG A 540 7.89 -41.72 -31.43
CA ARG A 540 6.96 -41.48 -32.55
C ARG A 540 6.84 -39.99 -32.90
N LYS A 541 7.08 -39.11 -31.92
CA LYS A 541 7.04 -37.65 -32.09
C LYS A 541 8.35 -37.07 -32.61
N LEU A 542 9.43 -37.86 -32.68
CA LEU A 542 10.69 -37.51 -33.36
C LEU A 542 10.45 -37.18 -34.84
N SER A 543 9.51 -37.86 -35.50
CA SER A 543 9.20 -37.64 -36.91
C SER A 543 8.42 -36.35 -37.23
N ASN A 544 7.98 -35.56 -36.23
CA ASN A 544 7.00 -34.48 -36.44
C ASN A 544 7.30 -33.18 -35.65
N THR A 545 8.50 -32.97 -35.10
CA THR A 545 8.79 -31.76 -34.28
C THR A 545 10.20 -31.19 -34.48
N ASN A 546 10.35 -29.87 -34.27
CA ASN A 546 11.65 -29.16 -34.23
C ASN A 546 12.53 -29.55 -33.02
N HIS A 547 12.09 -30.49 -32.19
CA HIS A 547 12.75 -30.89 -30.93
C HIS A 547 13.28 -32.33 -30.97
N GLN A 548 13.38 -32.92 -32.16
CA GLN A 548 13.82 -34.30 -32.38
C GLN A 548 15.14 -34.64 -31.67
N TYR A 549 16.15 -33.76 -31.76
CA TYR A 549 17.45 -33.97 -31.12
C TYR A 549 17.36 -33.94 -29.60
N ALA A 550 16.57 -33.02 -29.02
CA ALA A 550 16.40 -32.92 -27.58
C ALA A 550 15.75 -34.18 -26.98
N ILE A 551 14.76 -34.76 -27.66
CA ILE A 551 14.11 -35.99 -27.22
C ILE A 551 15.07 -37.18 -27.35
N LYS A 552 15.83 -37.28 -28.46
CA LYS A 552 16.81 -38.35 -28.66
C LYS A 552 17.90 -38.34 -27.59
N ASP A 553 18.49 -37.18 -27.34
CA ASP A 553 19.54 -37.02 -26.33
C ASP A 553 19.02 -37.34 -24.93
N PHE A 554 17.79 -36.90 -24.62
CA PHE A 554 17.13 -37.21 -23.35
C PHE A 554 16.90 -38.71 -23.15
N LEU A 555 16.39 -39.43 -24.16
CA LEU A 555 16.16 -40.88 -24.05
C LEU A 555 17.46 -41.69 -23.87
N ILE A 556 18.55 -41.23 -24.50
CA ILE A 556 19.90 -41.80 -24.30
C ILE A 556 20.38 -41.50 -22.88
N GLU A 557 20.24 -40.26 -22.40
CA GLU A 557 20.63 -39.88 -21.03
C GLU A 557 19.88 -40.69 -19.97
N LYS A 558 18.59 -40.95 -20.18
CA LYS A 558 17.77 -41.77 -19.26
C LYS A 558 18.07 -43.27 -19.36
N GLY A 559 18.92 -43.70 -20.29
CA GLY A 559 19.37 -45.09 -20.43
C GLY A 559 18.32 -46.03 -21.02
N VAL A 560 17.29 -45.47 -21.69
CA VAL A 560 16.21 -46.25 -22.33
C VAL A 560 16.54 -46.56 -23.80
N ARG A 561 17.58 -45.91 -24.35
CA ARG A 561 18.14 -46.17 -25.67
C ARG A 561 19.66 -46.17 -25.66
N GLU A 562 20.25 -46.94 -26.56
CA GLU A 562 21.70 -46.99 -26.78
C GLU A 562 22.15 -45.84 -27.70
N ASN A 563 23.37 -45.36 -27.48
CA ASN A 563 23.96 -44.34 -28.32
C ASN A 563 24.49 -45.01 -29.59
N ASP A 564 23.66 -45.12 -30.63
CA ASP A 564 24.11 -45.58 -31.95
C ASP A 564 25.09 -44.57 -32.54
N LYS A 565 26.37 -44.72 -32.18
CA LYS A 565 27.53 -43.95 -32.64
C LYS A 565 28.32 -44.68 -33.75
N GLU A 566 27.70 -45.61 -34.45
CA GLU A 566 28.17 -46.17 -35.72
C GLU A 566 27.02 -45.95 -36.73
N GLU A 567 27.00 -45.02 -37.67
CA GLU A 567 28.03 -44.48 -38.55
C GLU A 567 27.91 -42.94 -38.62
N ARG A 568 28.89 -42.21 -38.07
CA ARG A 568 29.19 -40.87 -38.60
C ARG A 568 30.07 -41.06 -39.82
N GLY A 569 29.43 -41.19 -40.99
CA GLY A 569 30.10 -40.97 -42.26
C GLY A 569 30.71 -39.56 -42.25
N ILE A 570 32.00 -39.49 -42.54
CA ILE A 570 32.89 -38.31 -42.55
C ILE A 570 32.42 -37.17 -43.50
N ASN A 571 31.24 -37.27 -44.11
CA ASN A 571 30.75 -36.34 -45.14
C ASN A 571 29.90 -35.16 -44.62
N ASP A 572 29.27 -35.24 -43.43
CA ASP A 572 28.37 -34.17 -42.96
C ASP A 572 29.06 -33.06 -42.15
N ILE A 573 30.29 -33.28 -41.69
CA ILE A 573 31.10 -32.20 -41.08
C ILE A 573 31.71 -31.31 -42.18
N VAL A 574 31.92 -31.86 -43.39
CA VAL A 574 32.45 -31.10 -44.53
C VAL A 574 31.36 -30.25 -45.21
N SER A 575 30.08 -30.67 -45.16
CA SER A 575 28.96 -29.90 -45.74
C SER A 575 28.63 -28.65 -44.91
N ASN A 576 28.62 -28.74 -43.57
CA ASN A 576 28.34 -27.59 -42.70
C ASN A 576 29.48 -26.56 -42.65
N LEU A 577 30.74 -26.98 -42.80
CA LEU A 577 31.87 -26.05 -42.91
C LEU A 577 31.94 -25.31 -44.26
N ASN A 578 31.35 -25.86 -45.32
CA ASN A 578 31.26 -25.20 -46.62
C ASN A 578 30.06 -24.24 -46.69
N TYR A 579 28.96 -24.53 -45.99
CA TYR A 579 27.79 -23.64 -45.95
C TYR A 579 28.05 -22.34 -45.18
N GLU A 580 28.82 -22.39 -44.08
CA GLU A 580 29.21 -21.18 -43.33
C GLU A 580 30.25 -20.31 -44.07
N LYS A 581 31.05 -20.89 -45.00
CA LYS A 581 32.02 -20.13 -45.80
C LYS A 581 31.41 -19.42 -47.01
N GLU A 582 30.31 -19.92 -47.58
CA GLU A 582 29.62 -19.25 -48.68
C GLU A 582 28.81 -18.03 -48.20
N GLU A 583 28.21 -18.07 -47.00
CA GLU A 583 27.50 -16.92 -46.42
C GLU A 583 28.43 -15.76 -45.99
N GLU A 584 29.70 -16.04 -45.70
CA GLU A 584 30.70 -15.02 -45.31
C GLU A 584 31.41 -14.39 -46.53
N LEU A 585 31.23 -14.95 -47.73
CA LEU A 585 31.68 -14.37 -49.01
C LEU A 585 30.58 -13.61 -49.76
N GLU A 586 29.31 -13.80 -49.37
CA GLU A 586 28.15 -13.02 -49.88
C GLU A 586 27.75 -11.82 -49.00
N ARG A 587 28.34 -11.66 -47.80
CA ARG A 587 28.26 -10.42 -46.98
C ARG A 587 29.46 -9.52 -47.23
#